data_AF-A0A430JFQ7-F1
#
_entry.id   AF-A0A430JFQ7-F1
#
_cell.length_a   1.000
_cell.length_b   1.000
_cell.length_c   1.000
_cell.angle_alpha   90.00
_cell.angle_beta   90.00
_cell.angle_gamma   90.00
#
_symmetry.space_group_name_H-M   'P 1'
#
loop_
_entity.id
_entity.type
_entity.pdbx_description
1 polymer ?
#
loop_
_entity_poly.entity_id
_entity_poly.type
_entity_poly.pdbx_seq_one_letter_code
_entity_poly.pdbx_strand_id
1 'polypeptide(L)'
;MGDPHILLAVRPPGRQSEIVVIREIFEFVHPAWPLWLVEYALILEEKKGESLLEWDTFILKSDIRGMMEAGSDRKEVPLMTDILAVYDKEHVEYEDPNFRMKIWTIHHPSQAFDQYGPWHYHEEVEWITVLSGTMTMETTHAAYTLQGGDVAMLGSNELHRSHKYGHAPLIYLVCHVDMSAFMDPSLLTYLAAFTGRSANVTLLNEALQKYPLSQQAIHELLHHMLRDITAKQRGYEFAVNASLKKLLHTLIQVDDEEIIKPMDPQLAIKLRPALAYIEQQLEGSCQIADISGKLNYNSSYFAKLFKKGMGMTFTSYVQMRRMKRAERLLLTEAWSVTEISARVGFTSPAQFYQLFKRHFGCSPKQFVERRQVKSSLAQPDTAPASSRSFP
;
A
#
# COMPACT_ATOMS: atom_id res chain seq x y z
N MET A 1 5.16 24.52 -19.77
CA MET A 1 6.13 23.46 -20.10
C MET A 1 5.39 22.16 -19.92
N GLY A 2 5.05 21.52 -21.04
CA GLY A 2 4.09 20.41 -21.10
C GLY A 2 4.66 19.10 -20.58
N ASP A 3 3.79 18.29 -19.99
CA ASP A 3 4.06 16.92 -19.57
C ASP A 3 4.51 16.03 -20.75
N PRO A 4 5.49 15.14 -20.57
CA PRO A 4 5.85 14.17 -21.59
C PRO A 4 4.79 13.06 -21.64
N HIS A 5 3.85 13.18 -22.57
CA HIS A 5 2.99 12.07 -22.97
C HIS A 5 3.80 11.08 -23.81
N ILE A 6 4.02 9.86 -23.30
CA ILE A 6 4.62 8.76 -24.08
C ILE A 6 3.46 8.02 -24.78
N LEU A 7 3.34 8.22 -26.09
CA LEU A 7 2.39 7.56 -26.98
C LEU A 7 2.99 6.24 -27.51
N LEU A 8 2.31 5.11 -27.29
CA LEU A 8 2.55 3.84 -27.98
C LEU A 8 1.46 3.65 -29.03
N ALA A 9 1.82 3.66 -30.31
CA ALA A 9 0.91 3.41 -31.43
C ALA A 9 1.20 2.04 -32.05
N VAL A 10 0.21 1.14 -32.05
CA VAL A 10 0.24 -0.13 -32.79
C VAL A 10 -0.38 0.12 -34.18
N ARG A 11 0.38 -0.10 -35.26
CA ARG A 11 -0.16 0.03 -36.63
C ARG A 11 -0.91 -1.25 -37.06
N PRO A 12 -1.94 -1.15 -37.93
CA PRO A 12 -2.73 -2.30 -38.35
C PRO A 12 -1.93 -3.27 -39.24
N PRO A 13 -2.37 -4.55 -39.34
CA PRO A 13 -1.59 -5.63 -39.93
C PRO A 13 -1.50 -5.53 -41.46
N GLY A 14 -0.29 -5.65 -42.01
CA GLY A 14 -0.10 -5.73 -43.47
C GLY A 14 1.33 -5.53 -43.99
N ARG A 15 2.27 -5.03 -43.20
CA ARG A 15 3.72 -5.00 -43.51
C ARG A 15 4.49 -5.21 -42.21
N GLN A 16 5.62 -5.93 -42.29
CA GLN A 16 6.48 -6.36 -41.18
C GLN A 16 6.36 -5.48 -39.91
N SER A 17 5.91 -6.10 -38.83
CA SER A 17 5.66 -5.47 -37.53
C SER A 17 7.00 -5.10 -36.88
N GLU A 18 7.49 -3.88 -37.07
CA GLU A 18 8.55 -3.35 -36.22
C GLU A 18 7.93 -2.80 -34.93
N ILE A 19 8.25 -3.43 -33.80
CA ILE A 19 8.01 -2.84 -32.48
C ILE A 19 9.05 -1.73 -32.30
N VAL A 20 8.64 -0.48 -32.51
CA VAL A 20 9.45 0.69 -32.16
C VAL A 20 9.36 0.91 -30.65
N VAL A 21 10.10 0.10 -29.88
CA VAL A 21 10.35 0.39 -28.46
C VAL A 21 11.37 1.53 -28.40
N ILE A 22 10.91 2.69 -27.93
CA ILE A 22 11.73 3.89 -27.74
C ILE A 22 12.78 3.59 -26.68
N ARG A 23 14.05 3.67 -27.09
CA ARG A 23 15.27 3.44 -26.30
C ARG A 23 15.48 4.39 -25.10
N GLU A 24 14.50 5.24 -24.76
CA GLU A 24 14.64 6.37 -23.83
C GLU A 24 13.91 6.17 -22.48
N ILE A 25 13.17 5.07 -22.26
CA ILE A 25 12.42 4.86 -20.99
C ILE A 25 13.37 4.61 -19.79
N PHE A 26 14.59 4.13 -20.02
CA PHE A 26 15.55 3.89 -18.93
C PHE A 26 15.97 5.15 -18.17
N GLU A 27 15.91 6.33 -18.79
CA GLU A 27 16.19 7.59 -18.09
C GLU A 27 14.97 8.15 -17.32
N PHE A 28 13.77 7.56 -17.53
CA PHE A 28 12.49 8.07 -17.01
C PHE A 28 11.65 7.01 -16.26
N VAL A 29 12.26 6.02 -15.62
CA VAL A 29 11.53 5.18 -14.65
C VAL A 29 11.07 6.07 -13.50
N HIS A 30 9.81 6.47 -13.53
CA HIS A 30 9.25 7.36 -12.52
C HIS A 30 9.18 6.60 -11.18
N PRO A 31 9.72 7.13 -10.08
CA PRO A 31 9.84 6.43 -8.79
C PRO A 31 8.51 6.11 -8.09
N ALA A 32 7.38 6.36 -8.75
CA ALA A 32 6.03 6.04 -8.28
C ALA A 32 5.37 4.92 -9.07
N TRP A 33 6.05 4.34 -10.06
CA TRP A 33 5.55 3.17 -10.76
C TRP A 33 5.66 1.92 -9.88
N PRO A 34 4.61 1.08 -9.82
CA PRO A 34 4.69 -0.23 -9.18
C PRO A 34 5.80 -1.09 -9.81
N LEU A 35 6.44 -1.95 -9.02
CA LEU A 35 7.53 -2.84 -9.50
C LEU A 35 7.06 -3.73 -10.66
N TRP A 36 5.84 -4.26 -10.60
CA TRP A 36 5.25 -5.08 -11.67
C TRP A 36 5.15 -4.30 -13.01
N LEU A 37 4.94 -2.98 -12.99
CA LEU A 37 4.85 -2.18 -14.21
C LEU A 37 6.24 -1.99 -14.85
N VAL A 38 7.28 -1.90 -14.02
CA VAL A 38 8.68 -1.84 -14.46
C VAL A 38 9.11 -3.21 -14.99
N GLU A 39 8.79 -4.30 -14.29
CA GLU A 39 9.05 -5.66 -14.74
C GLU A 39 8.29 -6.00 -16.03
N TYR A 40 7.04 -5.56 -16.15
CA TYR A 40 6.28 -5.68 -17.40
C TYR A 40 6.97 -4.93 -18.54
N ALA A 41 7.44 -3.71 -18.32
CA ALA A 41 8.20 -2.96 -19.32
C ALA A 41 9.51 -3.66 -19.73
N LEU A 42 10.19 -4.33 -18.79
CA LEU A 42 11.39 -5.13 -19.05
C LEU A 42 11.09 -6.41 -19.83
N ILE A 43 10.01 -7.13 -19.51
CA ILE A 43 9.55 -8.31 -20.26
C ILE A 43 9.23 -7.92 -21.71
N LEU A 44 8.60 -6.76 -21.93
CA LEU A 44 8.32 -6.23 -23.27
C LEU A 44 9.61 -5.91 -24.05
N GLU A 45 10.68 -5.52 -23.38
CA GLU A 45 11.96 -5.19 -23.99
C GLU A 45 12.81 -6.42 -24.31
N GLU A 46 12.86 -7.40 -23.39
CA GLU A 46 13.61 -8.65 -23.56
C GLU A 46 13.04 -9.50 -24.71
N LYS A 47 11.72 -9.41 -24.95
CA LYS A 47 11.02 -10.17 -26.00
C LYS A 47 10.77 -9.39 -27.29
N LYS A 48 11.56 -8.35 -27.53
CA LYS A 48 11.47 -7.50 -28.73
C LYS A 48 11.67 -8.32 -30.02
N GLY A 49 10.60 -8.51 -30.78
CA GLY A 49 10.61 -9.21 -32.07
C GLY A 49 9.99 -10.61 -32.06
N GLU A 50 9.55 -11.11 -30.90
CA GLU A 50 8.80 -12.36 -30.79
C GLU A 50 7.31 -12.16 -31.10
N SER A 51 6.67 -13.19 -31.66
CA SER A 51 5.21 -13.19 -31.91
C SER A 51 4.46 -13.25 -30.57
N LEU A 52 3.46 -12.37 -30.39
CA LEU A 52 2.57 -12.35 -29.21
C LEU A 52 1.88 -13.71 -28.93
N LEU A 53 1.83 -14.60 -29.93
CA LEU A 53 1.25 -15.94 -29.81
C LEU A 53 2.12 -16.91 -28.98
N GLU A 54 3.43 -16.69 -28.87
CA GLU A 54 4.39 -17.60 -28.20
C GLU A 54 4.63 -17.24 -26.72
N TRP A 55 3.82 -16.35 -26.15
CA TRP A 55 3.95 -15.94 -24.76
C TRP A 55 3.32 -16.97 -23.81
N ASP A 56 4.09 -17.48 -22.85
CA ASP A 56 3.67 -18.42 -21.79
C ASP A 56 3.22 -17.73 -20.48
N THR A 57 3.22 -16.39 -20.41
CA THR A 57 2.63 -15.66 -19.27
C THR A 57 1.10 -15.74 -19.33
N PHE A 58 0.58 -16.71 -18.59
CA PHE A 58 -0.78 -17.25 -18.65
C PHE A 58 -1.92 -16.21 -18.43
N ILE A 59 -1.63 -15.06 -17.80
CA ILE A 59 -2.66 -14.17 -17.25
C ILE A 59 -3.03 -13.02 -18.21
N LEU A 60 -2.07 -12.45 -18.96
CA LEU A 60 -2.38 -11.42 -19.96
C LEU A 60 -3.14 -11.97 -21.17
N LYS A 61 -2.95 -13.27 -21.49
CA LYS A 61 -3.56 -13.90 -22.66
C LYS A 61 -5.09 -13.98 -22.55
N SER A 62 -5.67 -14.25 -21.38
CA SER A 62 -7.12 -14.39 -21.25
C SER A 62 -7.86 -13.06 -21.34
N ASP A 63 -7.34 -12.04 -20.66
CA ASP A 63 -8.03 -10.76 -20.53
C ASP A 63 -7.85 -9.91 -21.80
N ILE A 64 -6.65 -9.93 -22.42
CA ILE A 64 -6.43 -9.32 -23.74
C ILE A 64 -7.22 -10.06 -24.82
N ARG A 65 -7.29 -11.39 -24.80
CA ARG A 65 -8.07 -12.17 -25.78
C ARG A 65 -9.57 -11.87 -25.65
N GLY A 66 -10.11 -11.78 -24.44
CA GLY A 66 -11.50 -11.37 -24.21
C GLY A 66 -11.79 -9.96 -24.71
N MET A 67 -10.87 -9.02 -24.50
CA MET A 67 -10.98 -7.65 -25.01
C MET A 67 -10.85 -7.57 -26.55
N MET A 68 -9.99 -8.39 -27.15
CA MET A 68 -9.84 -8.47 -28.61
C MET A 68 -11.02 -9.18 -29.29
N GLU A 69 -11.59 -10.20 -28.66
CA GLU A 69 -12.79 -10.90 -29.16
C GLU A 69 -14.03 -10.00 -29.06
N ALA A 70 -14.15 -9.19 -27.99
CA ALA A 70 -15.20 -8.18 -27.83
C ALA A 70 -15.02 -6.93 -28.72
N GLY A 71 -13.79 -6.63 -29.14
CA GLY A 71 -13.43 -5.48 -29.98
C GLY A 71 -13.43 -5.76 -31.49
N SER A 72 -13.86 -6.95 -31.92
CA SER A 72 -13.78 -7.41 -33.31
C SER A 72 -14.57 -6.57 -34.35
N ASP A 73 -15.29 -5.53 -33.92
CA ASP A 73 -16.02 -4.60 -34.79
C ASP A 73 -15.51 -3.13 -34.77
N ARG A 74 -14.36 -2.81 -34.13
CA ARG A 74 -13.78 -1.45 -34.22
C ARG A 74 -12.27 -1.44 -34.43
N LYS A 75 -11.83 -0.65 -35.41
CA LYS A 75 -10.45 -0.48 -35.94
C LYS A 75 -9.45 0.18 -34.99
N GLU A 76 -9.67 0.21 -33.68
CA GLU A 76 -8.80 0.90 -32.73
C GLU A 76 -8.29 -0.06 -31.67
N VAL A 77 -6.98 -0.34 -31.71
CA VAL A 77 -6.27 -1.00 -30.61
C VAL A 77 -6.20 0.01 -29.45
N PRO A 78 -6.65 -0.32 -28.23
CA PRO A 78 -6.68 0.62 -27.10
C PRO A 78 -5.28 1.16 -26.77
N LEU A 79 -5.19 2.43 -26.36
CA LEU A 79 -3.93 3.02 -25.91
C LEU A 79 -3.48 2.35 -24.59
N MET A 80 -2.17 2.34 -24.27
CA MET A 80 -1.67 1.77 -23.01
C MET A 80 -2.30 2.43 -21.76
N THR A 81 -2.65 3.73 -21.85
CA THR A 81 -3.42 4.42 -20.80
C THR A 81 -4.83 3.88 -20.63
N ASP A 82 -5.45 3.36 -21.69
CA ASP A 82 -6.78 2.75 -21.64
C ASP A 82 -6.71 1.32 -21.07
N ILE A 83 -5.60 0.61 -21.30
CA ILE A 83 -5.32 -0.70 -20.67
C ILE A 83 -4.99 -0.52 -19.19
N LEU A 84 -4.23 0.51 -18.81
CA LEU A 84 -3.97 0.84 -17.41
C LEU A 84 -5.21 1.37 -16.68
N ALA A 85 -6.15 1.99 -17.40
CA ALA A 85 -7.46 2.36 -16.85
C ALA A 85 -8.35 1.13 -16.54
N VAL A 86 -7.99 -0.07 -17.01
CA VAL A 86 -8.63 -1.35 -16.62
C VAL A 86 -8.24 -1.77 -15.21
N TYR A 87 -7.10 -1.29 -14.70
CA TYR A 87 -6.56 -1.65 -13.38
C TYR A 87 -6.86 -0.56 -12.37
N ASP A 88 -7.73 -0.85 -11.42
CA ASP A 88 -8.17 0.14 -10.44
C ASP A 88 -7.09 0.35 -9.35
N LYS A 89 -6.67 1.60 -9.15
CA LYS A 89 -5.89 1.94 -7.96
C LYS A 89 -6.88 2.12 -6.82
N GLU A 90 -7.15 1.04 -6.10
CA GLU A 90 -8.10 1.07 -5.00
C GLU A 90 -7.65 2.08 -3.94
N HIS A 91 -8.61 2.92 -3.52
CA HIS A 91 -8.39 3.82 -2.40
C HIS A 91 -8.87 3.17 -1.10
N VAL A 92 -7.92 2.79 -0.25
CA VAL A 92 -8.23 2.23 1.07
C VAL A 92 -8.66 3.35 2.02
N GLU A 93 -9.94 3.37 2.38
CA GLU A 93 -10.48 4.29 3.38
C GLU A 93 -10.32 3.75 4.80
N TYR A 94 -9.59 4.49 5.65
CA TYR A 94 -9.46 4.16 7.07
C TYR A 94 -10.61 4.73 7.89
N GLU A 95 -11.12 3.92 8.82
CA GLU A 95 -12.10 4.39 9.79
C GLU A 95 -11.51 5.48 10.70
N ASP A 96 -10.27 5.27 11.11
CA ASP A 96 -9.46 6.14 11.94
C ASP A 96 -8.20 6.49 11.12
N PRO A 97 -8.06 7.74 10.65
CA PRO A 97 -6.90 8.12 9.85
C PRO A 97 -5.52 8.06 10.56
N ASN A 98 -5.48 8.01 11.91
CA ASN A 98 -4.24 7.85 12.69
C ASN A 98 -3.87 6.36 12.79
N PHE A 99 -4.90 5.52 12.88
CA PHE A 99 -4.81 4.08 12.96
C PHE A 99 -5.07 3.50 11.57
N ARG A 100 -4.09 3.71 10.66
CA ARG A 100 -4.13 3.40 9.22
C ARG A 100 -4.10 1.90 8.92
N MET A 101 -5.14 1.24 9.40
CA MET A 101 -5.40 -0.17 9.29
C MET A 101 -6.90 -0.37 9.10
N LYS A 102 -7.26 -1.26 8.19
CA LYS A 102 -8.65 -1.63 7.92
C LYS A 102 -8.74 -3.14 7.95
N ILE A 103 -9.60 -3.69 8.80
CA ILE A 103 -9.82 -5.14 8.91
C ILE A 103 -11.31 -5.41 8.85
N TRP A 104 -11.71 -6.29 7.95
CA TRP A 104 -13.11 -6.66 7.78
C TRP A 104 -13.25 -8.08 7.25
N THR A 105 -14.49 -8.58 7.23
CA THR A 105 -14.82 -9.87 6.62
C THR A 105 -15.62 -9.65 5.36
N ILE A 106 -15.36 -10.48 4.35
CA ILE A 106 -16.13 -10.54 3.11
C ILE A 106 -16.88 -11.87 3.12
N HIS A 107 -18.17 -11.80 2.83
CA HIS A 107 -19.08 -12.93 2.82
C HIS A 107 -19.61 -13.11 1.40
N HIS A 108 -19.25 -14.21 0.77
CA HIS A 108 -19.85 -14.63 -0.49
C HIS A 108 -20.84 -15.75 -0.23
N PRO A 109 -22.13 -15.54 -0.53
CA PRO A 109 -23.11 -16.61 -0.43
C PRO A 109 -22.83 -17.71 -1.45
N SER A 110 -23.58 -18.81 -1.34
CA SER A 110 -23.59 -19.83 -2.37
C SER A 110 -24.09 -19.23 -3.70
N GLN A 111 -23.38 -19.45 -4.80
CA GLN A 111 -23.72 -18.91 -6.11
C GLN A 111 -23.52 -19.95 -7.22
N ALA A 112 -24.30 -19.84 -8.30
CA ALA A 112 -24.32 -20.81 -9.39
C ALA A 112 -23.16 -20.66 -10.39
N PHE A 113 -22.39 -19.58 -10.32
CA PHE A 113 -21.28 -19.30 -11.22
C PHE A 113 -20.08 -18.77 -10.43
N ASP A 114 -18.89 -18.99 -10.96
CA ASP A 114 -17.67 -18.45 -10.39
C ASP A 114 -17.59 -16.93 -10.65
N GLN A 115 -17.04 -16.20 -9.69
CA GLN A 115 -16.96 -14.74 -9.76
C GLN A 115 -15.50 -14.30 -9.56
N TYR A 116 -14.95 -13.62 -10.57
CA TYR A 116 -13.68 -12.91 -10.47
C TYR A 116 -13.93 -11.49 -9.95
N GLY A 117 -13.15 -11.08 -8.96
CA GLY A 117 -12.99 -9.67 -8.62
C GLY A 117 -12.22 -8.92 -9.70
N PRO A 118 -12.38 -7.58 -9.78
CA PRO A 118 -11.57 -6.78 -10.68
C PRO A 118 -10.10 -6.81 -10.23
N TRP A 119 -9.19 -6.65 -11.19
CA TRP A 119 -7.80 -6.38 -10.88
C TRP A 119 -7.64 -5.00 -10.24
N HIS A 120 -6.91 -4.95 -9.14
CA HIS A 120 -6.63 -3.71 -8.41
C HIS A 120 -5.30 -3.77 -7.67
N TYR A 121 -4.84 -2.61 -7.23
CA TYR A 121 -3.67 -2.47 -6.38
C TYR A 121 -3.82 -1.26 -5.45
N HIS A 122 -3.16 -1.31 -4.29
CA HIS A 122 -3.16 -0.23 -3.31
C HIS A 122 -1.81 -0.15 -2.58
N GLU A 123 -1.54 0.94 -1.85
CA GLU A 123 -0.22 1.18 -1.23
C GLU A 123 -0.01 0.36 0.05
N GLU A 124 -1.09 -0.12 0.63
CA GLU A 124 -1.13 -0.92 1.85
C GLU A 124 -0.55 -2.32 1.61
N VAL A 125 0.06 -2.89 2.64
CA VAL A 125 0.29 -4.33 2.70
C VAL A 125 -1.03 -4.98 3.07
N GLU A 126 -1.37 -6.07 2.37
CA GLU A 126 -2.61 -6.81 2.59
C GLU A 126 -2.31 -8.22 3.11
N TRP A 127 -3.12 -8.64 4.07
CA TRP A 127 -3.29 -10.05 4.42
C TRP A 127 -4.72 -10.49 4.16
N ILE A 128 -4.84 -11.66 3.53
CA ILE A 128 -6.09 -12.37 3.35
C ILE A 128 -6.01 -13.65 4.16
N THR A 129 -7.04 -13.96 4.94
CA THR A 129 -7.16 -15.28 5.55
C THR A 129 -8.55 -15.85 5.41
N VAL A 130 -8.64 -17.10 4.97
CA VAL A 130 -9.91 -17.77 4.71
C VAL A 130 -10.45 -18.36 6.01
N LEU A 131 -11.67 -17.99 6.36
CA LEU A 131 -12.35 -18.49 7.56
C LEU A 131 -13.11 -19.79 7.24
N SER A 132 -13.74 -19.83 6.07
CA SER A 132 -14.49 -20.98 5.57
C SER A 132 -14.62 -20.91 4.06
N GLY A 133 -14.57 -22.06 3.39
CA GLY A 133 -14.65 -22.18 1.94
C GLY A 133 -13.27 -22.15 1.28
N THR A 134 -13.25 -21.84 -0.01
CA THR A 134 -12.04 -21.82 -0.84
C THR A 134 -12.07 -20.62 -1.77
N MET A 135 -10.91 -20.00 -1.96
CA MET A 135 -10.71 -18.95 -2.96
C MET A 135 -9.33 -19.10 -3.60
N THR A 136 -9.14 -18.39 -4.70
CA THR A 136 -7.82 -18.16 -5.28
C THR A 136 -7.51 -16.69 -5.30
N MET A 137 -6.32 -16.35 -4.85
CA MET A 137 -5.73 -15.02 -4.97
C MET A 137 -4.74 -15.06 -6.12
N GLU A 138 -4.92 -14.17 -7.10
CA GLU A 138 -4.07 -14.10 -8.29
C GLU A 138 -3.28 -12.79 -8.28
N THR A 139 -2.01 -12.89 -8.63
CA THR A 139 -1.14 -11.75 -8.97
C THR A 139 -0.70 -11.87 -10.43
N THR A 140 0.10 -10.93 -10.92
CA THR A 140 0.68 -11.01 -12.28
C THR A 140 1.64 -12.20 -12.46
N HIS A 141 2.13 -12.79 -11.38
CA HIS A 141 3.19 -13.80 -11.41
C HIS A 141 2.79 -15.14 -10.80
N ALA A 142 1.77 -15.18 -9.95
CA ALA A 142 1.38 -16.39 -9.22
C ALA A 142 -0.13 -16.45 -8.95
N ALA A 143 -0.62 -17.66 -8.68
CA ALA A 143 -1.97 -17.90 -8.20
C ALA A 143 -1.91 -18.81 -6.96
N TYR A 144 -2.56 -18.39 -5.88
CA TYR A 144 -2.56 -19.07 -4.59
C TYR A 144 -3.97 -19.54 -4.27
N THR A 145 -4.18 -20.86 -4.22
CA THR A 145 -5.45 -21.43 -3.76
C THR A 145 -5.44 -21.53 -2.24
N LEU A 146 -6.42 -20.92 -1.59
CA LEU A 146 -6.54 -20.79 -0.15
C LEU A 146 -7.82 -21.48 0.32
N GLN A 147 -7.73 -22.29 1.37
CA GLN A 147 -8.84 -22.94 2.06
C GLN A 147 -8.92 -22.46 3.53
N GLY A 148 -9.98 -22.85 4.24
CA GLY A 148 -10.19 -22.46 5.64
C GLY A 148 -8.95 -22.69 6.52
N GLY A 149 -8.46 -21.61 7.14
CA GLY A 149 -7.24 -21.57 7.95
C GLY A 149 -6.01 -21.01 7.22
N ASP A 150 -6.02 -20.96 5.89
CA ASP A 150 -4.89 -20.47 5.11
C ASP A 150 -4.79 -18.95 5.17
N VAL A 151 -3.56 -18.47 4.97
CA VAL A 151 -3.21 -17.04 4.91
C VAL A 151 -2.42 -16.78 3.63
N ALA A 152 -2.74 -15.68 2.97
CA ALA A 152 -1.90 -15.06 1.95
C ALA A 152 -1.56 -13.62 2.32
N MET A 153 -0.44 -13.14 1.79
CA MET A 153 0.07 -11.80 1.94
C MET A 153 0.33 -11.18 0.57
N LEU A 154 -0.01 -9.91 0.40
CA LEU A 154 0.26 -9.10 -0.78
C LEU A 154 1.07 -7.88 -0.37
N GLY A 155 2.15 -7.62 -1.09
CA GLY A 155 2.98 -6.44 -0.90
C GLY A 155 2.31 -5.14 -1.34
N SER A 156 2.86 -4.02 -0.87
CA SER A 156 2.45 -2.69 -1.32
C SER A 156 2.53 -2.55 -2.83
N ASN A 157 1.44 -2.10 -3.45
CA ASN A 157 1.24 -1.93 -4.89
C ASN A 157 1.36 -3.23 -5.71
N GLU A 158 1.18 -4.39 -5.10
CA GLU A 158 1.05 -5.66 -5.83
C GLU A 158 -0.28 -5.63 -6.60
N LEU A 159 -0.25 -5.85 -7.92
CA LEU A 159 -1.47 -5.98 -8.72
C LEU A 159 -2.07 -7.36 -8.49
N HIS A 160 -3.30 -7.40 -8.02
CA HIS A 160 -3.94 -8.65 -7.65
C HIS A 160 -5.46 -8.64 -7.87
N ARG A 161 -6.05 -9.83 -7.85
CA ARG A 161 -7.50 -10.05 -7.78
C ARG A 161 -7.80 -11.31 -6.97
N SER A 162 -9.02 -11.40 -6.46
CA SER A 162 -9.53 -12.62 -5.84
C SER A 162 -10.58 -13.28 -6.72
N HIS A 163 -10.64 -14.60 -6.64
CA HIS A 163 -11.59 -15.43 -7.35
C HIS A 163 -12.16 -16.48 -6.39
N LYS A 164 -13.49 -16.59 -6.36
CA LYS A 164 -14.17 -17.67 -5.62
C LYS A 164 -14.40 -18.85 -6.55
N TYR A 165 -13.76 -19.98 -6.23
CA TYR A 165 -13.99 -21.24 -6.94
C TYR A 165 -15.20 -21.99 -6.38
N GLY A 166 -16.11 -22.37 -7.28
CA GLY A 166 -17.23 -23.25 -7.00
C GLY A 166 -18.38 -22.60 -6.23
N HIS A 167 -19.39 -23.42 -5.95
CA HIS A 167 -20.68 -22.95 -5.47
C HIS A 167 -20.75 -22.73 -3.97
N ALA A 168 -19.89 -23.39 -3.18
CA ALA A 168 -19.93 -23.33 -1.71
C ALA A 168 -19.78 -21.90 -1.18
N PRO A 169 -20.38 -21.56 -0.02
CA PRO A 169 -20.17 -20.25 0.60
C PRO A 169 -18.71 -20.04 0.97
N LEU A 170 -18.26 -18.79 0.90
CA LEU A 170 -16.89 -18.37 1.22
C LEU A 170 -16.94 -17.20 2.20
N ILE A 171 -16.18 -17.30 3.27
CA ILE A 171 -15.97 -16.23 4.24
C ILE A 171 -14.47 -16.07 4.44
N TYR A 172 -13.97 -14.85 4.26
CA TYR A 172 -12.56 -14.52 4.48
C TYR A 172 -12.42 -13.16 5.13
N LEU A 173 -11.29 -12.95 5.77
CA LEU A 173 -10.89 -11.71 6.43
C LEU A 173 -9.83 -11.03 5.56
N VAL A 174 -9.99 -9.72 5.36
CA VAL A 174 -9.01 -8.85 4.71
C VAL A 174 -8.46 -7.87 5.74
N CYS A 175 -7.14 -7.72 5.79
CA CYS A 175 -6.41 -6.78 6.65
C CYS A 175 -5.48 -5.93 5.79
N HIS A 176 -5.83 -4.66 5.60
CA HIS A 176 -4.99 -3.66 4.94
C HIS A 176 -4.25 -2.81 5.97
N VAL A 177 -2.95 -2.61 5.78
CA VAL A 177 -2.11 -1.83 6.70
C VAL A 177 -1.16 -0.91 5.95
N ASP A 178 -1.22 0.39 6.22
CA ASP A 178 -0.10 1.29 5.90
C ASP A 178 0.99 1.11 6.95
N MET A 179 2.00 0.33 6.56
CA MET A 179 3.12 -0.05 7.41
C MET A 179 3.90 1.16 7.93
N SER A 180 3.93 2.28 7.21
CA SER A 180 4.59 3.48 7.69
C SER A 180 3.93 4.05 8.96
N ALA A 181 2.65 3.74 9.22
CA ALA A 181 1.92 4.16 10.42
C ALA A 181 2.38 3.39 11.66
N PHE A 182 2.74 2.13 11.47
CA PHE A 182 3.04 1.19 12.53
C PHE A 182 4.53 0.96 12.75
N MET A 183 5.43 1.44 11.87
CA MET A 183 6.87 1.41 12.11
C MET A 183 7.33 2.61 12.96
N ASP A 184 7.52 2.38 14.26
CA ASP A 184 8.15 3.34 15.16
C ASP A 184 9.67 3.48 14.86
N PRO A 185 10.36 4.49 15.42
CA PRO A 185 11.78 4.73 15.16
C PRO A 185 12.70 3.51 15.34
N SER A 186 12.38 2.61 16.28
CA SER A 186 13.18 1.42 16.53
C SER A 186 13.05 0.34 15.45
N LEU A 187 11.95 0.38 14.68
CA LEU A 187 11.63 -0.58 13.62
C LEU A 187 11.85 -0.02 12.20
N LEU A 188 12.37 1.21 12.09
CA LEU A 188 12.62 1.84 10.79
C LEU A 188 13.61 1.07 9.91
N THR A 189 14.45 0.21 10.49
CA THR A 189 15.35 -0.67 9.74
C THR A 189 14.60 -1.64 8.84
N TYR A 190 13.34 -1.98 9.15
CA TYR A 190 12.53 -2.88 8.33
C TYR A 190 11.53 -2.15 7.42
N LEU A 191 11.39 -0.83 7.52
CA LEU A 191 10.37 -0.07 6.80
C LEU A 191 10.44 -0.26 5.28
N ALA A 192 11.65 -0.33 4.71
CA ALA A 192 11.83 -0.45 3.26
C ALA A 192 11.25 -1.77 2.70
N ALA A 193 11.37 -2.88 3.46
CA ALA A 193 10.86 -4.18 3.06
C ALA A 193 9.33 -4.17 2.90
N PHE A 194 8.63 -3.43 3.75
CA PHE A 194 7.17 -3.42 3.81
C PHE A 194 6.51 -2.23 3.09
N THR A 195 7.26 -1.41 2.37
CA THR A 195 6.71 -0.29 1.57
C THR A 195 6.77 -0.56 0.06
N GLY A 196 7.09 -1.80 -0.35
CA GLY A 196 7.15 -2.23 -1.75
C GLY A 196 8.34 -1.67 -2.54
N ARG A 197 9.41 -1.24 -1.85
CA ARG A 197 10.53 -0.52 -2.47
C ARG A 197 11.83 -1.33 -2.52
N SER A 198 12.00 -2.29 -1.61
CA SER A 198 13.23 -3.09 -1.50
C SER A 198 13.00 -4.60 -1.40
N ALA A 199 11.75 -5.04 -1.22
CA ALA A 199 11.39 -6.45 -1.12
C ALA A 199 9.99 -6.67 -1.70
N ASN A 200 9.80 -7.80 -2.39
CA ASN A 200 8.48 -8.29 -2.75
C ASN A 200 8.01 -9.27 -1.69
N VAL A 201 7.33 -8.77 -0.66
CA VAL A 201 6.83 -9.59 0.45
C VAL A 201 5.73 -10.57 0.04
N THR A 202 5.14 -10.43 -1.16
CA THR A 202 4.23 -11.43 -1.75
C THR A 202 4.92 -12.79 -1.94
N LEU A 203 6.23 -12.80 -2.16
CA LEU A 203 7.02 -14.04 -2.30
C LEU A 203 7.05 -14.88 -1.01
N LEU A 204 6.73 -14.29 0.15
CA LEU A 204 6.65 -15.02 1.42
C LEU A 204 5.48 -16.02 1.47
N ASN A 205 4.54 -15.95 0.53
CA ASN A 205 3.45 -16.93 0.46
C ASN A 205 3.97 -18.36 0.26
N GLU A 206 5.05 -18.54 -0.50
CA GLU A 206 5.69 -19.86 -0.67
C GLU A 206 6.32 -20.35 0.63
N ALA A 207 6.94 -19.45 1.39
CA ALA A 207 7.47 -19.77 2.71
C ALA A 207 6.35 -20.15 3.68
N LEU A 208 5.26 -19.38 3.74
CA LEU A 208 4.12 -19.65 4.62
C LEU A 208 3.53 -21.06 4.42
N GLN A 209 3.46 -21.54 3.17
CA GLN A 209 3.01 -22.90 2.87
C GLN A 209 3.94 -23.98 3.44
N LYS A 210 5.25 -23.72 3.56
CA LYS A 210 6.22 -24.64 4.18
C LYS A 210 6.11 -24.69 5.71
N TYR A 211 5.52 -23.66 6.33
CA TYR A 211 5.43 -23.49 7.78
C TYR A 211 3.99 -23.41 8.28
N PRO A 212 3.21 -24.52 8.24
CA PRO A 212 1.78 -24.51 8.54
C PRO A 212 1.43 -24.04 9.96
N LEU A 213 2.27 -24.34 10.96
CA LEU A 213 2.06 -23.85 12.33
C LEU A 213 2.22 -22.33 12.43
N SER A 214 3.17 -21.75 11.69
CA SER A 214 3.36 -20.30 11.62
C SER A 214 2.22 -19.64 10.85
N GLN A 215 1.75 -20.26 9.77
CA GLN A 215 0.58 -19.80 9.02
C GLN A 215 -0.67 -19.79 9.91
N GLN A 216 -0.91 -20.87 10.67
CA GLN A 216 -1.99 -20.94 11.65
C GLN A 216 -1.85 -19.85 12.72
N ALA A 217 -0.65 -19.61 13.25
CA ALA A 217 -0.42 -18.55 14.22
C ALA A 217 -0.75 -17.15 13.63
N ILE A 218 -0.41 -16.91 12.36
CA ILE A 218 -0.76 -15.67 11.66
C ILE A 218 -2.27 -15.56 11.45
N HIS A 219 -2.94 -16.64 11.05
CA HIS A 219 -4.41 -16.71 10.94
C HIS A 219 -5.07 -16.30 12.27
N GLU A 220 -4.65 -16.91 13.38
CA GLU A 220 -5.16 -16.59 14.72
C GLU A 220 -4.90 -15.12 15.12
N LEU A 221 -3.73 -14.57 14.79
CA LEU A 221 -3.41 -13.16 15.05
C LEU A 221 -4.32 -12.21 14.25
N LEU A 222 -4.60 -12.51 12.99
CA LEU A 222 -5.53 -11.72 12.17
C LEU A 222 -6.95 -11.75 12.77
N HIS A 223 -7.40 -12.91 13.25
CA HIS A 223 -8.66 -13.04 13.97
C HIS A 223 -8.71 -12.20 15.25
N HIS A 224 -7.65 -12.22 16.06
CA HIS A 224 -7.55 -11.38 17.24
C HIS A 224 -7.62 -9.89 16.89
N MET A 225 -6.89 -9.48 15.84
CA MET A 225 -6.93 -8.09 15.37
C MET A 225 -8.33 -7.67 14.92
N LEU A 226 -9.04 -8.51 14.16
CA LEU A 226 -10.43 -8.25 13.77
C LEU A 226 -11.36 -8.15 14.99
N ARG A 227 -11.24 -9.07 15.95
CA ARG A 227 -12.04 -9.04 17.16
C ARG A 227 -11.81 -7.74 17.94
N ASP A 228 -10.56 -7.36 18.14
CA ASP A 228 -10.19 -6.23 18.98
C ASP A 228 -10.58 -4.90 18.29
N ILE A 229 -10.38 -4.76 16.97
CA ILE A 229 -10.79 -3.56 16.22
C ILE A 229 -12.31 -3.43 16.09
N THR A 230 -13.04 -4.55 16.14
CA THR A 230 -14.51 -4.56 16.11
C THR A 230 -15.08 -4.24 17.48
N ALA A 231 -14.57 -4.89 18.54
CA ALA A 231 -15.07 -4.73 19.90
C ALA A 231 -14.71 -3.36 20.50
N LYS A 232 -13.59 -2.76 20.08
CA LYS A 232 -13.09 -1.44 20.52
C LYS A 232 -13.08 -1.29 22.05
N GLN A 233 -12.72 -2.37 22.74
CA GLN A 233 -12.49 -2.30 24.19
C GLN A 233 -11.34 -1.33 24.48
N ARG A 234 -11.33 -0.74 25.68
CA ARG A 234 -10.29 0.21 26.08
C ARG A 234 -8.89 -0.38 25.85
N GLY A 235 -8.10 0.28 25.00
CA GLY A 235 -6.74 -0.15 24.66
C GLY A 235 -6.62 -1.11 23.47
N TYR A 236 -7.68 -1.28 22.66
CA TYR A 236 -7.66 -2.14 21.48
C TYR A 236 -6.54 -1.79 20.50
N GLU A 237 -6.17 -0.51 20.37
CA GLU A 237 -5.10 -0.05 19.47
C GLU A 237 -3.76 -0.68 19.86
N PHE A 238 -3.50 -0.83 21.16
CA PHE A 238 -2.31 -1.51 21.67
C PHE A 238 -2.37 -3.02 21.40
N ALA A 239 -3.54 -3.65 21.60
CA ALA A 239 -3.72 -5.08 21.37
C ALA A 239 -3.54 -5.46 19.89
N VAL A 240 -4.15 -4.66 18.99
CA VAL A 240 -4.02 -4.81 17.54
C VAL A 240 -2.56 -4.57 17.11
N ASN A 241 -1.90 -3.53 17.62
CA ASN A 241 -0.50 -3.26 17.30
C ASN A 241 0.43 -4.38 17.80
N ALA A 242 0.24 -4.87 19.03
CA ALA A 242 0.99 -6.01 19.56
C ALA A 242 0.81 -7.27 18.69
N SER A 243 -0.41 -7.55 18.24
CA SER A 243 -0.71 -8.66 17.34
C SER A 243 -0.03 -8.48 15.97
N LEU A 244 -0.06 -7.26 15.40
CA LEU A 244 0.67 -6.94 14.19
C LEU A 244 2.18 -7.16 14.38
N LYS A 245 2.78 -6.74 15.50
CA LYS A 245 4.21 -6.97 15.76
C LYS A 245 4.54 -8.45 15.86
N LYS A 246 3.68 -9.24 16.50
CA LYS A 246 3.85 -10.68 16.58
C LYS A 246 3.72 -11.35 15.21
N LEU A 247 2.79 -10.87 14.38
CA LEU A 247 2.61 -11.32 12.99
C LEU A 247 3.89 -11.05 12.17
N LEU A 248 4.38 -9.81 12.18
CA LEU A 248 5.59 -9.42 11.43
C LEU A 248 6.82 -10.20 11.89
N HIS A 249 6.97 -10.42 13.20
CA HIS A 249 8.02 -11.27 13.73
C HIS A 249 7.90 -12.70 13.18
N THR A 250 6.69 -13.27 13.15
CA THR A 250 6.45 -14.63 12.64
C THR A 250 6.81 -14.73 11.16
N LEU A 251 6.47 -13.72 10.34
CA LEU A 251 6.88 -13.65 8.93
C LEU A 251 8.40 -13.66 8.77
N ILE A 252 9.13 -12.87 9.56
CA ILE A 252 10.59 -12.82 9.50
C ILE A 252 11.22 -14.17 9.88
N GLN A 253 10.60 -14.93 10.78
CA GLN A 253 11.15 -16.22 11.21
C GLN A 253 10.93 -17.35 10.19
N VAL A 254 10.00 -17.20 9.26
CA VAL A 254 9.74 -18.20 8.20
C VAL A 254 10.39 -17.82 6.86
N ASP A 255 11.05 -16.67 6.80
CA ASP A 255 11.65 -16.11 5.59
C ASP A 255 13.01 -16.75 5.27
N ASP A 256 12.98 -17.99 4.80
CA ASP A 256 14.18 -18.76 4.43
C ASP A 256 15.03 -18.07 3.35
N GLU A 257 14.40 -17.34 2.46
CA GLU A 257 15.04 -16.65 1.32
C GLU A 257 15.57 -15.26 1.70
N GLU A 258 15.42 -14.86 2.96
CA GLU A 258 15.76 -13.54 3.49
C GLU A 258 15.18 -12.39 2.65
N ILE A 259 13.93 -12.49 2.21
CA ILE A 259 13.23 -11.42 1.49
C ILE A 259 13.16 -10.14 2.35
N ILE A 260 12.84 -10.28 3.64
CA ILE A 260 12.78 -9.22 4.63
C ILE A 260 14.15 -9.06 5.29
N LYS A 261 14.99 -8.20 4.72
CA LYS A 261 16.28 -7.83 5.35
C LYS A 261 16.15 -6.55 6.17
N PRO A 262 16.73 -6.49 7.38
CA PRO A 262 16.93 -5.21 8.04
C PRO A 262 17.87 -4.35 7.21
N MET A 263 17.69 -3.04 7.30
CA MET A 263 18.63 -2.05 6.77
C MET A 263 20.04 -2.35 7.28
N ASP A 264 21.01 -2.31 6.36
CA ASP A 264 22.42 -2.45 6.68
C ASP A 264 22.79 -1.54 7.87
N PRO A 265 23.44 -2.08 8.94
CA PRO A 265 23.75 -1.29 10.13
C PRO A 265 24.60 -0.05 9.84
N GLN A 266 25.52 -0.09 8.87
CA GLN A 266 26.32 1.08 8.51
C GLN A 266 25.45 2.14 7.81
N LEU A 267 24.55 1.72 6.93
CA LEU A 267 23.55 2.60 6.32
C LEU A 267 22.65 3.23 7.38
N ALA A 268 22.17 2.45 8.36
CA ALA A 268 21.35 2.96 9.46
C ALA A 268 22.11 4.02 10.29
N ILE A 269 23.40 3.80 10.58
CA ILE A 269 24.25 4.79 11.26
C ILE A 269 24.37 6.07 10.43
N LYS A 270 24.56 5.96 9.11
CA LYS A 270 24.65 7.13 8.20
C LYS A 270 23.34 7.91 8.09
N LEU A 271 22.19 7.23 8.17
CA LEU A 271 20.88 7.87 8.06
C LEU A 271 20.33 8.40 9.38
N ARG A 272 20.75 7.86 10.54
CA ARG A 272 20.25 8.27 11.86
C ARG A 272 20.36 9.79 12.10
N PRO A 273 21.49 10.47 11.81
CA PRO A 273 21.57 11.93 11.94
C PRO A 273 20.58 12.67 11.04
N ALA A 274 20.35 12.15 9.82
CA ALA A 274 19.39 12.76 8.90
C ALA A 274 17.95 12.61 9.37
N LEU A 275 17.58 11.43 9.90
CA LEU A 275 16.25 11.22 10.46
C LEU A 275 16.00 12.14 11.66
N ALA A 276 16.99 12.29 12.55
CA ALA A 276 16.89 13.23 13.68
C ALA A 276 16.78 14.69 13.20
N TYR A 277 17.53 15.07 12.16
CA TYR A 277 17.45 16.40 11.57
C TYR A 277 16.06 16.68 10.98
N ILE A 278 15.48 15.72 10.24
CA ILE A 278 14.15 15.86 9.64
C ILE A 278 13.12 16.15 10.73
N GLU A 279 13.12 15.40 11.84
CA GLU A 279 12.18 15.63 12.95
C GLU A 279 12.28 17.04 13.54
N GLN A 280 13.50 17.55 13.66
CA GLN A 280 13.75 18.90 14.19
C GLN A 280 13.35 20.01 13.20
N GLN A 281 13.31 19.72 11.90
CA GLN A 281 13.08 20.71 10.84
C GLN A 281 11.73 20.58 10.12
N LEU A 282 10.77 19.82 10.68
CA LEU A 282 9.46 19.64 10.05
C LEU A 282 8.69 20.96 9.85
N GLU A 283 8.85 21.93 10.75
CA GLU A 283 8.22 23.25 10.70
C GLU A 283 8.95 24.24 9.77
N GLY A 284 10.26 24.06 9.59
CA GLY A 284 11.12 24.95 8.82
C GLY A 284 11.42 24.45 7.41
N SER A 285 12.46 25.03 6.80
CA SER A 285 13.03 24.51 5.56
C SER A 285 13.77 23.20 5.85
N CYS A 286 13.29 22.11 5.29
CA CYS A 286 13.94 20.81 5.36
C CYS A 286 14.33 20.37 3.95
N GLN A 287 15.42 20.94 3.42
CA GLN A 287 15.93 20.59 2.09
C GLN A 287 17.02 19.54 2.18
N ILE A 288 17.13 18.75 1.12
CA ILE A 288 18.14 17.70 1.04
C ILE A 288 19.57 18.26 1.08
N ALA A 289 19.77 19.44 0.48
CA ALA A 289 21.07 20.11 0.44
C ALA A 289 21.56 20.51 1.84
N ASP A 290 20.64 20.90 2.74
CA ASP A 290 20.98 21.32 4.10
C ASP A 290 21.56 20.15 4.89
N ILE A 291 20.88 19.00 4.84
CA ILE A 291 21.31 17.82 5.58
C ILE A 291 22.51 17.13 4.93
N SER A 292 22.56 17.07 3.59
CA SER A 292 23.72 16.48 2.92
C SER A 292 24.98 17.30 3.20
N GLY A 293 24.89 18.64 3.20
CA GLY A 293 25.99 19.52 3.59
C GLY A 293 26.45 19.29 5.04
N LYS A 294 25.51 19.19 5.99
CA LYS A 294 25.83 18.88 7.40
C LYS A 294 26.52 17.53 7.60
N LEU A 295 26.22 16.56 6.73
CA LEU A 295 26.82 15.23 6.77
C LEU A 295 28.03 15.08 5.85
N ASN A 296 28.51 16.19 5.25
CA ASN A 296 29.61 16.20 4.27
C ASN A 296 29.39 15.23 3.09
N TYR A 297 28.14 15.11 2.64
CA TYR A 297 27.74 14.38 1.46
C TYR A 297 27.34 15.30 0.33
N ASN A 298 27.59 14.87 -0.91
CA ASN A 298 26.93 15.49 -2.06
C ASN A 298 25.43 15.14 -2.03
N SER A 299 24.57 16.10 -2.39
CA SER A 299 23.11 15.96 -2.33
C SER A 299 22.56 14.78 -3.14
N SER A 300 23.11 14.54 -4.34
CA SER A 300 22.71 13.43 -5.22
C SER A 300 23.10 12.07 -4.64
N TYR A 301 24.31 11.97 -4.05
CA TYR A 301 24.72 10.76 -3.34
C TYR A 301 23.84 10.51 -2.12
N PHE A 302 23.59 11.54 -1.32
CA PHE A 302 22.74 11.42 -0.15
C PHE A 302 21.29 11.06 -0.53
N ALA A 303 20.75 11.59 -1.63
CA ALA A 303 19.44 11.21 -2.15
C ALA A 303 19.34 9.70 -2.45
N LYS A 304 20.35 9.16 -3.14
CA LYS A 304 20.44 7.73 -3.44
C LYS A 304 20.59 6.90 -2.16
N LEU A 305 21.45 7.34 -1.23
CA LEU A 305 21.68 6.68 0.05
C LEU A 305 20.39 6.63 0.90
N PHE A 306 19.70 7.76 1.01
CA PHE A 306 18.44 7.89 1.75
C PHE A 306 17.34 7.04 1.13
N LYS A 307 17.18 7.09 -0.20
CA LYS A 307 16.20 6.26 -0.91
C LYS A 307 16.48 4.77 -0.73
N LYS A 308 17.76 4.36 -0.77
CA LYS A 308 18.16 2.97 -0.53
C LYS A 308 17.78 2.50 0.86
N GLY A 309 18.02 3.30 1.90
CA GLY A 309 17.70 2.90 3.28
C GLY A 309 16.22 3.01 3.61
N MET A 310 15.57 4.11 3.25
CA MET A 310 14.19 4.38 3.66
C MET A 310 13.14 3.79 2.72
N GLY A 311 13.56 3.21 1.60
CA GLY A 311 12.68 2.86 0.48
C GLY A 311 12.12 4.08 -0.25
N MET A 312 12.22 5.30 0.30
CA MET A 312 11.58 6.49 -0.24
C MET A 312 12.48 7.70 -0.34
N THR A 313 12.12 8.62 -1.25
CA THR A 313 12.88 9.85 -1.43
C THR A 313 12.85 10.68 -0.15
N PHE A 314 13.90 11.47 0.07
CA PHE A 314 13.98 12.40 1.19
C PHE A 314 12.74 13.31 1.25
N THR A 315 12.35 13.89 0.12
CA THR A 315 11.18 14.78 0.02
C THR A 315 9.88 14.05 0.38
N SER A 316 9.66 12.83 -0.13
CA SER A 316 8.49 12.02 0.21
C SER A 316 8.44 11.70 1.70
N TYR A 317 9.58 11.36 2.31
CA TYR A 317 9.67 11.09 3.74
C TYR A 317 9.35 12.34 4.58
N VAL A 318 9.93 13.51 4.23
CA VAL A 318 9.63 14.77 4.89
C VAL A 318 8.14 15.11 4.78
N GLN A 319 7.54 14.97 3.60
CA GLN A 319 6.11 15.18 3.40
C GLN A 319 5.26 14.26 4.28
N MET A 320 5.57 12.96 4.30
CA MET A 320 4.90 11.98 5.17
C MET A 320 5.00 12.39 6.65
N ARG A 321 6.19 12.77 7.14
CA ARG A 321 6.37 13.22 8.53
C ARG A 321 5.60 14.51 8.84
N ARG A 322 5.55 15.45 7.89
CA ARG A 322 4.75 16.68 8.02
C ARG A 322 3.25 16.39 8.04
N MET A 323 2.76 15.44 7.23
CA MET A 323 1.36 15.02 7.25
C MET A 323 0.99 14.41 8.61
N LYS A 324 1.81 13.50 9.14
CA LYS A 324 1.61 12.94 10.50
C LYS A 324 1.60 14.02 11.57
N ARG A 325 2.50 15.02 11.49
CA ARG A 325 2.48 16.15 12.42
C ARG A 325 1.22 17.00 12.25
N ALA A 326 0.78 17.25 11.03
CA ALA A 326 -0.42 18.03 10.74
C ALA A 326 -1.67 17.36 11.31
N GLU A 327 -1.79 16.04 11.14
CA GLU A 327 -2.83 15.24 11.76
C GLU A 327 -2.86 15.41 13.28
N ARG A 328 -1.72 15.32 13.96
CA ARG A 328 -1.65 15.55 15.41
C ARG A 328 -2.15 16.96 15.75
N LEU A 329 -1.64 17.99 15.07
CA LEU A 329 -1.99 19.38 15.38
C LEU A 329 -3.46 19.70 15.09
N LEU A 330 -4.06 19.10 14.06
CA LEU A 330 -5.49 19.24 13.76
C LEU A 330 -6.39 18.70 14.88
N LEU A 331 -5.89 17.78 15.69
CA LEU A 331 -6.63 17.16 16.79
C LEU A 331 -6.32 17.75 18.15
N THR A 332 -5.11 18.28 18.35
CA THR A 332 -4.67 18.78 19.66
C THR A 332 -4.74 20.30 19.78
N GLU A 333 -4.71 21.04 18.68
CA GLU A 333 -4.63 22.49 18.68
C GLU A 333 -5.89 23.15 18.12
N ALA A 334 -6.23 24.33 18.62
CA ALA A 334 -7.33 25.15 18.12
C ALA A 334 -6.94 26.03 16.92
N TRP A 335 -5.85 25.69 16.22
CA TRP A 335 -5.34 26.46 15.09
C TRP A 335 -6.17 26.22 13.83
N SER A 336 -6.26 27.24 12.98
CA SER A 336 -6.84 27.10 11.65
C SER A 336 -6.01 26.14 10.77
N VAL A 337 -6.65 25.54 9.78
CA VAL A 337 -5.96 24.66 8.82
C VAL A 337 -4.79 25.37 8.12
N THR A 338 -4.94 26.67 7.82
CA THR A 338 -3.89 27.51 7.24
C THR A 338 -2.70 27.66 8.20
N GLU A 339 -2.95 27.92 9.47
CA GLU A 339 -1.89 28.01 10.48
C GLU A 339 -1.17 26.68 10.69
N ILE A 340 -1.91 25.57 10.70
CA ILE A 340 -1.32 24.23 10.80
C ILE A 340 -0.44 23.96 9.57
N SER A 341 -0.90 24.32 8.37
CA SER A 341 -0.10 24.17 7.15
C SER A 341 1.23 24.91 7.24
N ALA A 342 1.25 26.12 7.82
CA ALA A 342 2.48 26.88 8.05
C ALA A 342 3.37 26.21 9.11
N ARG A 343 2.79 25.77 10.23
CA ARG A 343 3.52 25.14 11.35
C ARG A 343 4.05 23.73 11.06
N VAL A 344 3.59 23.12 9.98
CA VAL A 344 4.17 21.88 9.44
C VAL A 344 5.02 22.13 8.20
N GLY A 345 5.42 23.39 7.98
CA GLY A 345 6.47 23.76 7.03
C GLY A 345 6.02 23.88 5.57
N PHE A 346 4.72 24.06 5.29
CA PHE A 346 4.22 24.38 3.95
C PHE A 346 4.12 25.89 3.76
N THR A 347 4.75 26.38 2.70
CA THR A 347 4.62 27.78 2.25
C THR A 347 3.35 28.00 1.43
N SER A 348 2.82 26.94 0.81
CA SER A 348 1.58 26.97 0.03
C SER A 348 0.51 26.12 0.69
N PRO A 349 -0.57 26.76 1.22
CA PRO A 349 -1.72 26.02 1.73
C PRO A 349 -2.34 25.10 0.69
N ALA A 350 -2.38 25.50 -0.60
CA ALA A 350 -2.92 24.67 -1.67
C ALA A 350 -2.16 23.34 -1.82
N GLN A 351 -0.83 23.38 -1.77
CA GLN A 351 -0.01 22.16 -1.78
C GLN A 351 -0.28 21.29 -0.55
N PHE A 352 -0.42 21.91 0.63
CA PHE A 352 -0.79 21.20 1.85
C PHE A 352 -2.14 20.49 1.71
N TYR A 353 -3.20 21.16 1.23
CA TYR A 353 -4.51 20.55 1.03
C TYR A 353 -4.48 19.36 0.07
N GLN A 354 -3.77 19.48 -1.05
CA GLN A 354 -3.62 18.39 -2.03
C GLN A 354 -2.90 17.18 -1.42
N LEU A 355 -1.77 17.41 -0.74
CA LEU A 355 -1.00 16.35 -0.10
C LEU A 355 -1.76 15.72 1.06
N PHE A 356 -2.46 16.51 1.87
CA PHE A 356 -3.26 16.00 2.98
C PHE A 356 -4.39 15.12 2.47
N LYS A 357 -5.15 15.57 1.45
CA LYS A 357 -6.21 14.77 0.84
C LYS A 357 -5.68 13.49 0.23
N ARG A 358 -4.52 13.54 -0.44
CA ARG A 358 -3.87 12.35 -0.98
C ARG A 358 -3.44 11.38 0.12
N HIS A 359 -2.95 11.89 1.24
CA HIS A 359 -2.39 11.07 2.32
C HIS A 359 -3.45 10.46 3.24
N PHE A 360 -4.56 11.17 3.48
CA PHE A 360 -5.60 10.76 4.44
C PHE A 360 -6.96 10.46 3.79
N GLY A 361 -7.06 10.53 2.46
CA GLY A 361 -8.31 10.30 1.72
C GLY A 361 -9.38 11.40 1.88
N CYS A 362 -9.16 12.38 2.75
CA CYS A 362 -10.14 13.42 3.06
C CYS A 362 -9.46 14.79 3.29
N SER A 363 -10.24 15.87 3.20
CA SER A 363 -9.71 17.21 3.50
C SER A 363 -9.42 17.38 5.01
N PRO A 364 -8.51 18.28 5.41
CA PRO A 364 -8.24 18.58 6.82
C PRO A 364 -9.49 18.92 7.63
N LYS A 365 -10.47 19.61 7.03
CA LYS A 365 -11.72 19.96 7.69
C LYS A 365 -12.58 18.71 7.95
N GLN A 366 -12.78 17.88 6.91
CA GLN A 366 -13.51 16.62 7.04
C GLN A 366 -12.85 15.68 8.04
N PHE A 367 -11.51 15.69 8.10
CA PHE A 367 -10.74 14.93 9.07
C PHE A 367 -11.11 15.30 10.52
N VAL A 368 -11.16 16.59 10.83
CA VAL A 368 -11.56 17.10 12.16
C VAL A 368 -13.02 16.78 12.46
N GLU A 369 -13.92 16.99 11.50
CA GLU A 369 -15.36 16.73 11.65
C GLU A 369 -15.63 15.24 11.95
N ARG A 370 -15.02 14.32 11.19
CA ARG A 370 -15.15 12.86 11.41
C ARG A 370 -14.74 12.44 12.83
N ARG A 371 -13.80 13.17 13.45
CA ARG A 371 -13.26 12.89 14.78
C ARG A 371 -14.11 13.48 15.90
N GLN A 372 -14.61 14.70 15.71
CA GLN A 372 -15.50 15.34 16.68
C GLN A 372 -16.83 14.58 16.80
N VAL A 373 -17.39 14.10 15.69
CA VAL A 373 -18.63 13.30 15.66
C VAL A 373 -18.47 11.95 16.37
N LYS A 374 -17.31 11.29 16.24
CA LYS A 374 -17.04 10.04 16.98
C LYS A 374 -16.80 10.27 18.47
N SER A 375 -16.18 11.38 18.85
CA SER A 375 -15.98 11.75 20.25
C SER A 375 -17.29 12.05 20.99
N SER A 376 -18.29 12.63 20.31
CA SER A 376 -19.59 12.95 20.90
C SER A 376 -20.51 11.72 21.00
N LEU A 377 -20.41 10.77 20.06
CA LEU A 377 -21.14 9.50 20.09
C LEU A 377 -20.59 8.49 21.12
N ALA A 378 -19.36 8.70 21.61
CA ALA A 378 -18.71 7.84 22.60
C ALA A 378 -18.93 8.27 24.07
N GLN A 379 -19.63 9.38 24.33
CA GLN A 379 -20.11 9.72 25.67
C GLN A 379 -21.52 9.14 25.86
N PRO A 380 -21.74 8.14 26.73
CA PRO A 380 -23.10 7.79 27.12
C PRO A 380 -23.67 8.97 27.89
N ASP A 381 -24.87 9.41 27.50
CA ASP A 381 -25.68 10.41 28.20
C ASP A 381 -25.67 10.12 29.71
N THR A 382 -24.85 10.85 30.46
CA THR A 382 -24.98 10.90 31.91
C THR A 382 -26.10 11.88 32.21
N ALA A 383 -27.33 11.37 32.16
CA ALA A 383 -28.47 12.07 32.72
C ALA A 383 -28.18 12.43 34.19
N PRO A 384 -28.49 13.65 34.65
CA PRO A 384 -28.19 14.06 36.01
C PRO A 384 -29.02 13.22 36.98
N ALA A 385 -28.34 12.60 37.95
CA ALA A 385 -28.97 11.84 39.02
C ALA A 385 -29.96 12.73 39.78
N SER A 386 -31.26 12.49 39.56
CA SER A 386 -32.30 13.07 40.39
C SER A 386 -32.16 12.50 41.81
N SER A 387 -31.85 13.37 42.75
CA SER A 387 -31.94 13.11 44.19
C SER A 387 -33.36 12.66 44.53
N ARG A 388 -33.50 11.38 44.92
CA ARG A 388 -34.64 10.93 45.71
C ARG A 388 -34.15 10.67 47.13
N SER A 389 -34.38 11.67 47.97
CA SER A 389 -34.55 11.48 49.42
C SER A 389 -35.74 10.55 49.64
N PHE A 390 -35.51 9.41 50.31
CA PHE A 390 -36.58 8.63 50.90
C PHE A 390 -36.74 9.03 52.38
N PRO A 391 -37.98 9.11 52.89
CA PRO A 391 -38.26 9.34 54.31
C PRO A 391 -37.90 8.14 55.19
#